data_AF-A0A239K0Z7-F1
#
_entry.id   AF-A0A239K0Z7-F1
#
_cell.length_a   1.000
_cell.length_b   1.000
_cell.length_c   1.000
_cell.angle_alpha   90.00
_cell.angle_beta   90.00
_cell.angle_gamma   90.00
#
_symmetry.space_group_name_H-M   'P 1'
#
loop_
_entity.id
_entity.type
_entity.pdbx_description
1 polymer ?
#
loop_
_entity_poly.entity_id
_entity_poly.type
_entity_poly.pdbx_seq_one_letter_code
_entity_poly.pdbx_strand_id
1 'polypeptide(L)'
;MPSLHGILVELGMVEPLRHEEGENDDEHHTAWIASGGNFNPVPGQLYEVSFGRVPLDGEDRIVNARVRIDGIGPDRWTDLDTGQPLDSRLQQLPVHAYRQL
;
A
#
# COMPACT_ATOMS: atom_id res chain seq x y z
N MET A 1 24.73 61.24 11.29
CA MET A 1 25.30 60.40 12.34
C MET A 1 25.31 58.97 11.84
N PRO A 2 26.47 58.38 11.52
CA PRO A 2 26.57 56.99 11.10
C PRO A 2 26.54 56.05 12.32
N SER A 3 25.70 55.03 12.26
CA SER A 3 25.51 54.01 13.29
C SER A 3 26.66 53.00 13.33
N LEU A 4 27.23 52.77 14.52
CA LEU A 4 28.08 51.61 14.83
C LEU A 4 27.26 50.33 14.56
N HIS A 5 27.61 49.46 13.60
CA HIS A 5 28.73 48.52 13.61
C HIS A 5 28.73 47.60 14.84
N GLY A 6 28.30 46.35 14.65
CA GLY A 6 28.79 45.23 15.44
C GLY A 6 27.73 44.25 15.95
N ILE A 7 27.94 42.98 15.58
CA ILE A 7 27.61 41.77 16.33
C ILE A 7 26.24 41.14 16.03
N LEU A 8 26.18 40.32 14.98
CA LEU A 8 25.88 38.87 15.02
C LEU A 8 25.64 38.33 13.59
N VAL A 9 26.72 38.28 12.80
CA VAL A 9 26.83 37.39 11.64
C VAL A 9 27.49 36.12 12.15
N GLU A 10 26.74 35.17 12.72
CA GLU A 10 27.29 33.83 13.00
C GLU A 10 26.26 32.72 13.24
N LEU A 11 25.16 32.67 12.47
CA LEU A 11 24.42 31.42 12.28
C LEU A 11 23.99 31.32 10.82
N GLY A 12 24.91 30.87 9.97
CA GLY A 12 24.56 30.44 8.64
C GLY A 12 23.56 29.29 8.74
N MET A 13 22.36 29.48 8.19
CA MET A 13 21.67 28.55 7.28
C MET A 13 20.24 29.06 7.01
N VAL A 14 20.15 29.75 5.87
CA VAL A 14 19.12 29.76 4.81
C VAL A 14 17.64 29.63 5.19
N GLU A 15 16.88 30.59 4.65
CA GLU A 15 15.44 30.80 4.62
C GLU A 15 14.55 29.53 4.59
N PRO A 16 13.33 29.59 5.17
CA PRO A 16 12.33 28.55 4.95
C PRO A 16 11.97 28.54 3.46
N LEU A 17 12.43 27.51 2.75
CA LEU A 17 12.03 27.21 1.38
C LEU A 17 10.51 27.15 1.31
N ARG A 18 9.93 28.21 0.72
CA ARG A 18 8.60 28.19 0.12
C ARG A 18 8.57 26.98 -0.83
N HIS A 19 7.81 25.95 -0.47
CA HIS A 19 7.40 24.94 -1.44
C HIS A 19 6.21 25.53 -2.19
N GLU A 20 6.51 26.22 -3.29
CA GLU A 20 5.52 26.54 -4.32
C GLU A 20 5.47 25.36 -5.31
N GLU A 21 4.28 24.77 -5.37
CA GLU A 21 3.63 24.11 -6.49
C GLU A 21 4.25 22.84 -7.12
N GLY A 22 3.54 21.73 -6.86
CA GLY A 22 3.54 20.50 -7.64
C GLY A 22 2.18 19.83 -7.49
N GLU A 23 1.13 20.46 -8.03
CA GLU A 23 -0.11 19.77 -8.39
C GLU A 23 0.22 18.74 -9.48
N ASN A 24 -0.44 17.58 -9.44
CA ASN A 24 -0.30 16.35 -10.27
C ASN A 24 0.47 15.21 -9.58
N ASP A 25 -0.21 14.44 -8.71
CA ASP A 25 -0.63 13.09 -9.10
C ASP A 25 -1.70 12.60 -8.12
N ASP A 26 -2.93 12.50 -8.61
CA ASP A 26 -4.10 11.89 -7.97
C ASP A 26 -3.96 10.36 -7.89
N GLU A 27 -2.75 9.85 -7.68
CA GLU A 27 -2.52 8.46 -7.34
C GLU A 27 -2.89 8.29 -5.87
N HIS A 28 -4.16 7.96 -5.64
CA HIS A 28 -4.64 7.30 -4.43
C HIS A 28 -3.90 5.95 -4.27
N HIS A 29 -2.59 5.99 -3.99
CA HIS A 29 -1.81 4.85 -3.58
C HIS A 29 -2.27 4.47 -2.17
N THR A 30 -3.35 3.70 -2.09
CA THR A 30 -3.83 3.13 -0.84
C THR A 30 -2.68 2.34 -0.21
N ALA A 31 -2.22 2.81 0.95
CA ALA A 31 -1.17 2.14 1.70
C ALA A 31 -1.61 0.72 2.08
N TRP A 32 -0.65 -0.21 2.12
CA TRP A 32 -0.89 -1.56 2.59
C TRP A 32 -1.26 -1.58 4.07
N ILE A 33 -2.36 -2.26 4.38
CA ILE A 33 -2.85 -2.48 5.74
C ILE A 33 -2.43 -3.88 6.17
N ALA A 34 -1.65 -3.99 7.23
CA ALA A 34 -1.33 -5.28 7.84
C ALA A 34 -2.61 -5.87 8.47
N SER A 35 -2.97 -7.10 8.08
CA SER A 35 -4.18 -7.78 8.52
C SER A 35 -4.11 -8.27 9.97
N GLY A 36 -2.90 -8.57 10.47
CA GLY A 36 -2.71 -9.08 11.83
C GLY A 36 -3.49 -10.38 12.14
N GLY A 37 -3.96 -11.08 11.11
CA GLY A 37 -4.78 -12.29 11.20
C GLY A 37 -6.27 -12.09 10.94
N ASN A 38 -6.78 -10.85 10.90
CA ASN A 38 -8.19 -10.55 10.63
C ASN A 38 -8.33 -9.65 9.40
N PHE A 39 -8.53 -10.27 8.23
CA PHE A 39 -9.00 -9.57 7.04
C PHE A 39 -10.52 -9.73 6.94
N ASN A 40 -11.26 -8.60 6.97
CA ASN A 40 -12.71 -8.58 6.85
C ASN A 40 -13.13 -7.93 5.52
N PRO A 41 -13.17 -8.71 4.42
CA PRO A 41 -13.45 -8.17 3.09
C PRO A 41 -14.91 -7.72 2.96
N VAL A 42 -15.13 -6.65 2.20
CA VAL A 42 -16.48 -6.16 1.88
C VAL A 42 -16.90 -6.68 0.50
N PRO A 43 -18.01 -7.43 0.37
CA PRO A 43 -18.51 -7.86 -0.92
C PRO A 43 -18.74 -6.70 -1.91
N GLY A 44 -18.36 -6.91 -3.16
CA GLY A 44 -18.41 -5.92 -4.24
C GLY A 44 -17.17 -5.03 -4.32
N GLN A 45 -16.27 -5.06 -3.33
CA GLN A 45 -15.03 -4.28 -3.36
C GLN A 45 -13.88 -5.03 -4.05
N LEU A 46 -12.90 -4.25 -4.51
CA LEU A 46 -11.67 -4.72 -5.12
C LEU A 46 -10.52 -4.52 -4.14
N TYR A 47 -9.68 -5.54 -4.00
CA TYR A 47 -8.50 -5.48 -3.14
C TYR A 47 -7.29 -6.04 -3.88
N GLU A 48 -6.12 -5.53 -3.51
CA GLU A 48 -4.89 -6.30 -3.64
C GLU A 48 -4.58 -6.91 -2.27
N VAL A 49 -4.44 -8.23 -2.24
CA VAL A 49 -4.16 -9.00 -1.01
C VAL A 49 -2.77 -9.61 -1.12
N SER A 50 -2.05 -9.64 -0.01
CA SER A 50 -0.76 -10.29 0.12
C SER A 50 -0.87 -11.47 1.08
N PHE A 51 -0.42 -12.64 0.63
CA PHE A 51 -0.37 -13.87 1.42
C PHE A 51 1.00 -14.08 2.08
N GLY A 52 1.89 -13.09 1.99
CA GLY A 52 3.25 -13.20 2.51
C GLY A 52 4.11 -14.15 1.68
N ARG A 53 5.12 -14.76 2.32
CA ARG A 53 6.02 -15.72 1.68
C ARG A 53 5.35 -17.10 1.62
N VAL A 54 5.20 -17.63 0.41
CA VAL A 54 4.60 -18.93 0.14
C VAL A 54 5.61 -19.78 -0.63
N PRO A 55 5.86 -21.04 -0.23
CA PRO A 55 6.66 -21.96 -1.01
C PRO A 55 5.88 -22.39 -2.25
N LEU A 56 6.24 -21.83 -3.40
CA LEU A 56 5.65 -22.17 -4.70
C LEU A 56 6.75 -22.75 -5.59
N ASP A 57 6.55 -23.97 -6.09
CA ASP A 57 7.49 -24.67 -6.97
C ASP A 57 8.91 -24.82 -6.39
N GLY A 58 9.03 -24.93 -5.07
CA GLY A 58 10.31 -25.08 -4.36
C GLY A 58 11.03 -23.77 -4.03
N GLU A 59 10.39 -22.61 -4.28
CA GLU A 59 10.94 -21.29 -3.97
C GLU A 59 9.99 -20.50 -3.07
N ASP A 60 10.55 -19.87 -2.02
CA ASP A 60 9.82 -18.94 -1.17
C ASP A 60 9.69 -17.59 -1.87
N ARG A 61 8.48 -17.27 -2.33
CA ARG A 61 8.18 -15.99 -2.98
C ARG A 61 7.05 -15.26 -2.27
N ILE A 62 7.07 -13.93 -2.35
CA ILE A 62 5.94 -13.12 -1.89
C ILE A 62 4.83 -13.24 -2.92
N VAL A 63 3.65 -13.65 -2.48
CA VAL A 63 2.48 -13.81 -3.35
C VAL A 63 1.46 -12.73 -3.04
N ASN A 64 1.13 -11.96 -4.07
CA ASN A 64 0.04 -10.99 -4.05
C ASN A 64 -1.00 -11.39 -5.10
N ALA A 65 -2.27 -11.07 -4.86
CA ALA A 65 -3.35 -11.27 -5.83
C ALA A 65 -4.28 -10.06 -5.83
N ARG A 66 -4.75 -9.68 -7.01
CA ARG A 66 -5.81 -8.67 -7.17
C ARG A 66 -7.14 -9.41 -7.26
N VAL A 67 -8.05 -9.10 -6.34
CA VAL A 67 -9.28 -9.87 -6.15
C VAL A 67 -10.50 -8.97 -6.08
N ARG A 68 -11.61 -9.42 -6.67
CA ARG A 68 -12.96 -8.92 -6.38
C ARG A 68 -13.62 -9.84 -5.36
N ILE A 69 -14.21 -9.25 -4.33
CA ILE A 69 -14.90 -9.98 -3.27
C ILE A 69 -16.34 -10.26 -3.71
N ASP A 70 -16.65 -11.45 -4.24
CA ASP A 70 -18.03 -11.84 -4.59
C ASP A 70 -18.77 -12.54 -3.42
N GLY A 71 -18.07 -12.77 -2.30
CA GLY A 71 -18.60 -13.32 -1.07
C GLY A 71 -17.62 -13.24 0.09
N ILE A 72 -18.09 -13.53 1.30
CA ILE A 72 -17.31 -13.41 2.54
C ILE A 72 -16.06 -14.32 2.51
N GLY A 73 -16.17 -15.51 1.93
CA GLY A 73 -15.08 -16.50 1.87
C GLY A 73 -14.19 -16.37 0.62
N PRO A 74 -12.90 -16.73 0.72
CA PRO A 74 -11.95 -16.66 -0.40
C PRO A 74 -12.28 -17.60 -1.56
N ASP A 75 -13.07 -18.64 -1.33
CA ASP A 75 -13.67 -19.51 -2.36
C ASP A 75 -14.62 -18.75 -3.30
N ARG A 76 -15.07 -17.57 -2.88
CA ARG A 76 -15.94 -16.67 -3.63
C ARG A 76 -15.22 -15.42 -4.09
N TRP A 77 -13.90 -15.41 -4.13
CA TRP A 77 -13.15 -14.28 -4.67
C TRP A 77 -12.77 -14.56 -6.12
N THR A 78 -12.89 -13.54 -6.95
CA THR A 78 -12.49 -13.60 -8.36
C THR A 78 -11.14 -12.92 -8.51
N ASP A 79 -10.16 -13.63 -9.04
CA ASP A 79 -8.86 -13.09 -9.43
C ASP A 79 -9.02 -12.17 -10.66
N LEU A 80 -8.57 -10.93 -10.55
CA LEU A 80 -8.73 -9.89 -11.57
C LEU A 80 -7.73 -10.01 -12.72
N ASP A 81 -6.60 -10.69 -12.49
CA ASP A 81 -5.58 -10.93 -13.50
C ASP A 81 -6.03 -12.00 -14.50
N THR A 82 -6.73 -13.03 -14.01
CA THR A 82 -7.16 -14.19 -14.80
C THR A 82 -8.66 -14.19 -15.12
N GLY A 83 -9.46 -13.42 -14.38
CA GLY A 83 -10.92 -13.44 -14.44
C GLY A 83 -11.55 -14.75 -13.93
N GLN A 84 -10.76 -15.59 -13.24
CA GLN A 84 -11.17 -16.88 -12.71
C GLN A 84 -11.35 -16.82 -11.18
N PRO A 85 -11.98 -17.82 -10.55
CA PRO A 85 -11.94 -17.95 -9.09
C PRO A 85 -10.49 -17.96 -8.59
N LEU A 86 -10.25 -17.34 -7.44
CA LEU A 86 -8.94 -17.32 -6.79
C LEU A 86 -8.38 -18.75 -6.66
N ASP A 87 -7.09 -18.94 -6.91
CA ASP A 87 -6.45 -20.26 -6.82
C ASP A 87 -6.72 -20.90 -5.45
N SER A 88 -7.25 -22.13 -5.46
CA SER A 88 -7.60 -22.90 -4.25
C SER A 88 -6.47 -23.02 -3.22
N ARG A 89 -5.20 -22.97 -3.65
CA ARG A 89 -4.03 -22.97 -2.77
C ARG A 89 -3.93 -21.66 -1.99
N LEU A 90 -4.21 -20.53 -2.64
CA LEU A 90 -4.19 -19.21 -2.01
C LEU A 90 -5.39 -19.01 -1.08
N GLN A 91 -6.54 -19.62 -1.38
CA GLN A 91 -7.72 -19.58 -0.52
C GLN A 91 -7.48 -20.16 0.89
N GLN A 92 -6.50 -21.06 1.04
CA GLN A 92 -6.14 -21.68 2.31
C GLN A 92 -5.13 -20.86 3.11
N LEU A 93 -4.53 -19.83 2.50
CA LEU A 93 -3.50 -19.02 3.13
C LEU A 93 -4.13 -17.81 3.82
N PRO A 94 -3.61 -17.42 5.00
CA PRO A 94 -4.06 -16.21 5.66
C PRO A 94 -3.63 -14.98 4.85
N VAL A 95 -4.52 -14.00 4.76
CA VAL A 95 -4.16 -12.68 4.22
C VAL A 95 -3.31 -11.96 5.26
N HIS A 96 -2.08 -11.62 4.90
CA HIS A 96 -1.12 -10.91 5.75
C HIS A 96 -1.23 -9.40 5.62
N ALA A 97 -1.49 -8.90 4.42
CA ALA A 97 -1.72 -7.49 4.16
C ALA A 97 -2.72 -7.30 3.03
N TYR A 98 -3.39 -6.16 2.98
CA TYR A 98 -4.30 -5.82 1.90
C TYR A 98 -4.32 -4.32 1.65
N ARG A 99 -4.74 -3.92 0.46
CA ARG A 99 -5.11 -2.55 0.13
C ARG A 99 -6.33 -2.55 -0.78
N GLN A 100 -7.16 -1.53 -0.66
CA GLN A 100 -8.29 -1.34 -1.55
C GLN A 100 -7.79 -0.71 -2.87
N LEU A 101 -8.31 -1.20 -3.99
CA LEU A 101 -8.02 -0.71 -5.34
C LEU A 101 -9.06 0.32 -5.81
#